data_AF-A0A427FCQ5-F1
#
_entry.id   AF-A0A427FCQ5-F1
#
_cell.length_a   1.000
_cell.length_b   1.000
_cell.length_c   1.000
_cell.angle_alpha   90.00
_cell.angle_beta   90.00
_cell.angle_gamma   90.00
#
_symmetry.space_group_name_H-M   'P 1'
#
loop_
_entity.id
_entity.type
_entity.pdbx_description
1 polymer ?
#
loop_
_entity_poly.entity_id
_entity_poly.type
_entity_poly.pdbx_seq_one_letter_code
_entity_poly.pdbx_strand_id
1 'polypeptide(L)'
;MDLTAADEKLLKALAIAIVDHPRATFKEIAQAAGVSKATLNRFCGTRDNLIEMLLNHGSVVIYRVIADADLEAAPLDALHRLIEGHLIHRELLVFLSFQWRPDTFDLDAGGCRWLPYSETLDEFFLRGQKLGVFRIDIGAPALTEIFSSLIFGLVDAERRGRIARAGMAALIEQFFLNGACNYQT
;
A
#
# COMPACT_ATOMS: atom_id res chain seq x y z
N MET A 1 -16.78 -1.57 -12.53
CA MET A 1 -17.39 -0.24 -12.68
C MET A 1 -16.23 0.73 -12.59
N ASP A 2 -15.98 1.53 -13.63
CA ASP A 2 -14.90 2.51 -13.57
C ASP A 2 -15.31 3.60 -12.58
N LEU A 3 -14.49 3.74 -11.52
CA LEU A 3 -14.69 4.77 -10.50
C LEU A 3 -14.41 6.13 -11.13
N THR A 4 -15.27 7.10 -10.88
CA THR A 4 -14.99 8.49 -11.26
C THR A 4 -13.91 9.07 -10.35
N ALA A 5 -13.26 10.16 -10.77
CA ALA A 5 -12.32 10.88 -9.89
C ALA A 5 -12.96 11.35 -8.57
N ALA A 6 -14.27 11.62 -8.58
CA ALA A 6 -15.02 11.96 -7.38
C ALA A 6 -15.18 10.74 -6.45
N ASP A 7 -15.44 9.56 -7.02
CA ASP A 7 -15.54 8.31 -6.26
C ASP A 7 -14.19 7.91 -5.66
N GLU A 8 -13.09 8.05 -6.40
CA GLU A 8 -11.74 7.80 -5.87
C GLU A 8 -11.41 8.74 -4.70
N LYS A 9 -11.75 10.03 -4.82
CA LYS A 9 -11.57 10.99 -3.73
C LYS A 9 -12.41 10.62 -2.50
N LEU A 10 -13.64 10.18 -2.71
CA LEU A 10 -14.53 9.72 -1.64
C LEU A 10 -13.98 8.46 -0.96
N LEU A 11 -13.50 7.48 -1.73
CA LEU A 11 -12.88 6.26 -1.19
C LEU A 11 -11.64 6.57 -0.35
N LYS A 12 -10.76 7.48 -0.80
CA LYS A 12 -9.61 7.93 0.00
C LYS A 12 -10.03 8.56 1.33
N ALA A 13 -11.08 9.38 1.33
CA ALA A 13 -11.60 9.99 2.55
C ALA A 13 -12.22 8.95 3.51
N LEU A 14 -12.96 7.97 2.97
CA LEU A 14 -13.54 6.87 3.73
C LEU A 14 -12.50 5.92 4.31
N ALA A 15 -11.41 5.66 3.57
CA ALA A 15 -10.26 4.87 4.03
C ALA A 15 -9.66 5.49 5.31
N ILE A 16 -9.38 6.79 5.28
CA ILE A 16 -8.87 7.52 6.46
C ILE A 16 -9.87 7.48 7.60
N ALA A 17 -11.15 7.78 7.34
CA ALA A 17 -12.18 7.82 8.37
C ALA A 17 -12.33 6.48 9.12
N ILE A 18 -12.20 5.35 8.42
CA ILE A 18 -12.25 4.01 9.05
C ILE A 18 -11.04 3.78 9.95
N VAL A 19 -9.84 4.19 9.54
CA VAL A 19 -8.62 3.96 10.32
C VAL A 19 -8.54 4.90 11.53
N ASP A 20 -8.91 6.16 11.38
CA ASP A 20 -8.89 7.14 12.47
C ASP A 20 -10.02 6.89 13.48
N HIS A 21 -11.14 6.31 13.03
CA HIS A 21 -12.30 6.03 13.87
C HIS A 21 -12.80 4.58 13.71
N PRO A 22 -12.04 3.56 14.16
CA PRO A 22 -12.37 2.15 13.91
C PRO A 22 -13.69 1.71 14.55
N ARG A 23 -14.12 2.38 15.62
CA ARG A 23 -15.38 2.14 16.35
C ARG A 23 -16.51 3.09 15.95
N ALA A 24 -16.29 4.00 15.00
CA ALA A 24 -17.32 4.91 14.54
C ALA A 24 -18.47 4.16 13.88
N THR A 25 -19.67 4.66 14.13
CA THR A 25 -20.88 4.26 13.42
C THR A 25 -20.79 4.63 11.94
N PHE A 26 -21.56 3.95 11.11
CA PHE A 26 -21.62 4.24 9.67
C PHE A 26 -22.00 5.70 9.35
N LYS A 27 -22.77 6.35 10.25
CA LYS A 27 -23.11 7.78 10.13
C LYS A 27 -21.89 8.68 10.39
N GLU A 28 -21.11 8.37 11.42
CA GLU A 28 -19.91 9.12 11.79
C GLU A 28 -18.82 8.97 10.73
N ILE A 29 -18.65 7.77 10.14
CA ILE A 29 -17.75 7.54 9.01
C ILE A 29 -18.15 8.42 7.81
N ALA A 30 -19.44 8.48 7.47
CA ALA A 30 -19.92 9.35 6.39
C ALA A 30 -19.58 10.82 6.65
N GLN A 31 -19.83 11.29 7.88
CA GLN A 31 -19.56 12.66 8.29
C GLN A 31 -18.05 12.99 8.22
N ALA A 32 -17.19 12.09 8.70
CA ALA A 32 -15.75 12.25 8.64
C ALA A 32 -15.23 12.30 7.19
N ALA A 33 -15.85 11.54 6.28
CA ALA A 33 -15.56 11.60 4.85
C ALA A 33 -16.21 12.78 4.11
N GLY A 34 -16.94 13.65 4.81
CA GLY A 34 -17.56 14.86 4.24
C GLY A 34 -18.85 14.61 3.43
N VAL A 35 -19.52 13.47 3.63
CA VAL A 35 -20.76 13.12 2.93
C VAL A 35 -21.92 12.80 3.89
N SER A 36 -23.15 12.84 3.37
CA SER A 36 -24.32 12.44 4.16
C SER A 36 -24.39 10.91 4.32
N LYS A 37 -25.03 10.41 5.39
CA LYS A 37 -25.35 8.98 5.57
C LYS A 37 -26.13 8.42 4.37
N ALA A 38 -27.06 9.20 3.81
CA ALA A 38 -27.86 8.78 2.65
C ALA A 38 -26.98 8.63 1.39
N THR A 39 -26.02 9.53 1.19
CA THR A 39 -25.03 9.44 0.11
C THR A 39 -24.17 8.18 0.27
N LEU A 40 -23.61 7.95 1.46
CA LEU A 40 -22.77 6.78 1.71
C LEU A 40 -23.56 5.47 1.55
N ASN A 41 -24.81 5.44 2.01
CA ASN A 41 -25.69 4.28 1.83
C ASN A 41 -25.97 3.99 0.34
N ARG A 42 -26.22 5.01 -0.49
CA ARG A 42 -26.35 4.79 -1.95
C ARG A 42 -25.05 4.32 -2.59
N PHE A 43 -23.90 4.72 -2.05
CA PHE A 43 -22.59 4.39 -2.60
C PHE A 43 -22.18 2.94 -2.31
N CYS A 44 -22.31 2.48 -1.07
CA CYS A 44 -21.85 1.13 -0.67
C CYS A 44 -22.88 0.31 0.13
N GLY A 45 -23.98 0.90 0.58
CA GLY A 45 -25.03 0.21 1.35
C GLY A 45 -24.67 -0.01 2.82
N THR A 46 -23.65 -0.83 3.08
CA THR A 46 -23.23 -1.26 4.42
C THR A 46 -21.77 -0.94 4.70
N ARG A 47 -21.36 -1.08 5.98
CA ARG A 47 -19.96 -0.95 6.39
C ARG A 47 -19.09 -2.08 5.82
N ASP A 48 -19.61 -3.30 5.77
CA ASP A 48 -18.86 -4.45 5.24
C ASP A 48 -18.64 -4.31 3.73
N ASN A 49 -19.66 -3.87 2.99
CA ASN A 49 -19.53 -3.54 1.58
C ASN A 49 -18.53 -2.39 1.35
N LEU A 50 -18.48 -1.40 2.24
CA LEU A 50 -17.48 -0.33 2.18
C LEU A 50 -16.06 -0.89 2.32
N ILE A 51 -15.84 -1.80 3.27
CA ILE A 51 -14.55 -2.45 3.47
C ILE A 51 -14.17 -3.23 2.21
N GLU A 52 -15.07 -4.04 1.67
CA GLU A 52 -14.82 -4.79 0.43
C GLU A 52 -14.55 -3.88 -0.78
N MET A 53 -15.29 -2.78 -0.92
CA MET A 53 -15.03 -1.78 -1.97
C MET A 53 -13.65 -1.15 -1.83
N LEU A 54 -13.23 -0.82 -0.60
CA LEU A 54 -11.89 -0.28 -0.33
C LEU A 54 -10.79 -1.30 -0.58
N LEU A 55 -11.01 -2.58 -0.24
CA LEU A 55 -10.07 -3.67 -0.53
C LEU A 55 -9.94 -3.90 -2.05
N ASN A 56 -11.05 -3.91 -2.79
CA ASN A 56 -11.07 -4.02 -4.25
C ASN A 56 -10.38 -2.84 -4.93
N HIS A 57 -10.63 -1.62 -4.45
CA HIS A 57 -9.95 -0.44 -4.95
C HIS A 57 -8.45 -0.48 -4.61
N GLY A 58 -8.11 -0.91 -3.39
CA GLY A 58 -6.75 -1.19 -2.93
C GLY A 58 -5.97 -2.08 -3.88
N SER A 59 -6.53 -3.24 -4.24
CA SER A 59 -5.86 -4.17 -5.16
C SER A 59 -5.66 -3.57 -6.55
N VAL A 60 -6.63 -2.82 -7.08
CA VAL A 60 -6.49 -2.14 -8.38
C VAL A 60 -5.40 -1.08 -8.34
N VAL A 61 -5.33 -0.29 -7.27
CA VAL A 61 -4.32 0.75 -7.10
C VAL A 61 -2.93 0.14 -6.99
N ILE A 62 -2.76 -0.91 -6.17
CA ILE A 62 -1.48 -1.61 -6.02
C ILE A 62 -1.02 -2.21 -7.36
N TYR A 63 -1.95 -2.81 -8.12
CA TYR A 63 -1.64 -3.32 -9.46
C TYR A 63 -1.16 -2.22 -10.41
N ARG A 64 -1.80 -1.04 -10.39
CA ARG A 64 -1.36 0.14 -11.16
C ARG A 64 0.03 0.61 -10.73
N VAL A 65 0.30 0.66 -9.43
CA VAL A 65 1.63 1.03 -8.90
C VAL A 65 2.72 0.10 -9.41
N ILE A 66 2.48 -1.22 -9.41
CA ILE A 66 3.40 -2.20 -9.98
C ILE A 66 3.60 -1.96 -11.48
N ALA A 67 2.51 -1.81 -12.22
CA ALA A 67 2.56 -1.66 -13.68
C ALA A 67 3.31 -0.38 -14.10
N ASP A 68 3.05 0.74 -13.42
CA ASP A 68 3.65 2.04 -13.70
C ASP A 68 5.13 2.10 -13.27
N ALA A 69 5.55 1.25 -12.32
CA ALA A 69 6.93 1.19 -11.88
C ALA A 69 7.89 0.54 -12.89
N ASP A 70 7.35 -0.20 -13.87
CA ASP A 70 8.10 -0.81 -14.97
C ASP A 70 9.33 -1.57 -14.43
N LEU A 71 9.02 -2.69 -13.76
CA LEU A 71 9.95 -3.52 -13.01
C LEU A 71 11.01 -4.22 -13.88
N GLU A 72 10.85 -4.15 -15.20
CA GLU A 72 11.82 -4.63 -16.18
C GLU A 72 12.91 -3.61 -16.52
N ALA A 73 12.79 -2.35 -16.08
CA ALA A 73 13.86 -1.37 -16.21
C ALA A 73 15.04 -1.63 -15.26
N ALA A 74 15.96 -0.67 -15.16
CA ALA A 74 17.04 -0.73 -14.18
C ALA A 74 16.44 -0.85 -12.76
N PRO A 75 16.91 -1.80 -11.92
CA PRO A 75 16.26 -2.09 -10.64
C PRO A 75 16.14 -0.88 -9.69
N LEU A 76 17.12 0.01 -9.68
CA LEU A 76 17.07 1.21 -8.83
C LEU A 76 16.02 2.22 -9.32
N ASP A 77 15.92 2.45 -10.63
CA ASP A 77 14.91 3.35 -11.21
C ASP A 77 13.49 2.79 -11.01
N ALA A 78 13.32 1.48 -11.16
CA ALA A 78 12.06 0.79 -10.89
C ALA A 78 11.68 0.86 -9.40
N LEU A 79 12.65 0.69 -8.49
CA LEU A 79 12.42 0.83 -7.05
C LEU A 79 12.00 2.26 -6.69
N HIS A 80 12.66 3.27 -7.26
CA HIS A 80 12.29 4.67 -7.06
C HIS A 80 10.84 4.93 -7.49
N ARG A 81 10.45 4.46 -8.68
CA ARG A 81 9.06 4.56 -9.18
C ARG A 81 8.07 3.79 -8.31
N LEU A 82 8.44 2.61 -7.81
CA LEU A 82 7.63 1.86 -6.84
C LEU A 82 7.38 2.70 -5.59
N ILE A 83 8.41 3.28 -4.98
CA ILE A 83 8.29 4.08 -3.75
C ILE A 83 7.36 5.27 -4.00
N GLU A 84 7.59 6.05 -5.05
CA GLU A 84 6.74 7.19 -5.40
C GLU A 84 5.29 6.76 -5.65
N GLY A 85 5.08 5.69 -6.41
CA GLY A 85 3.76 5.13 -6.68
C GLY A 85 3.00 4.76 -5.40
N HIS A 86 3.65 4.10 -4.45
CA HIS A 86 3.06 3.79 -3.14
C HIS A 86 2.68 5.08 -2.39
N LEU A 87 3.55 6.08 -2.36
CA LEU A 87 3.33 7.31 -1.59
C LEU A 87 2.26 8.24 -2.18
N ILE A 88 1.99 8.17 -3.49
CA ILE A 88 0.84 8.82 -4.14
C ILE A 88 -0.49 8.31 -3.56
N HIS A 89 -0.53 7.04 -3.14
CA HIS A 89 -1.72 6.34 -2.66
C HIS A 89 -1.71 6.04 -1.15
N ARG A 90 -0.88 6.75 -0.38
CA ARG A 90 -0.67 6.51 1.07
C ARG A 90 -1.95 6.43 1.91
N GLU A 91 -3.00 7.18 1.62
CA GLU A 91 -4.27 7.13 2.37
C GLU A 91 -4.91 5.74 2.29
N LEU A 92 -4.75 5.08 1.13
CA LEU A 92 -5.21 3.71 0.92
C LEU A 92 -4.26 2.72 1.58
N LEU A 93 -2.94 2.96 1.53
CA LEU A 93 -1.96 2.11 2.21
C LEU A 93 -2.15 2.11 3.74
N VAL A 94 -2.50 3.25 4.34
CA VAL A 94 -2.92 3.34 5.75
C VAL A 94 -4.06 2.35 6.02
N PHE A 95 -5.12 2.39 5.20
CA PHE A 95 -6.25 1.49 5.35
C PHE A 95 -5.84 0.02 5.20
N LEU A 96 -5.04 -0.30 4.17
CA LEU A 96 -4.54 -1.65 3.95
C LEU A 96 -3.70 -2.15 5.12
N SER A 97 -2.82 -1.32 5.69
CA SER A 97 -2.02 -1.68 6.88
C SER A 97 -2.88 -1.97 8.11
N PHE A 98 -4.04 -1.32 8.24
CA PHE A 98 -4.95 -1.51 9.37
C PHE A 98 -5.87 -2.73 9.19
N GLN A 99 -6.18 -3.09 7.94
CA GLN A 99 -6.90 -4.33 7.62
C GLN A 99 -5.97 -5.53 7.54
N TRP A 100 -4.66 -5.33 7.34
CA TRP A 100 -3.66 -6.38 7.36
C TRP A 100 -3.61 -7.04 8.74
N ARG A 101 -4.08 -8.29 8.82
CA ARG A 101 -3.95 -9.12 10.01
C ARG A 101 -2.88 -10.19 9.74
N PRO A 102 -1.84 -10.32 10.57
CA PRO A 102 -0.92 -11.45 10.44
C PRO A 102 -1.63 -12.81 10.59
N ASP A 103 -2.80 -12.83 11.25
CA ASP A 103 -3.64 -14.01 11.43
C ASP A 103 -4.51 -14.34 10.20
N THR A 104 -4.43 -13.59 9.09
CA THR A 104 -5.11 -13.87 7.81
C THR A 104 -4.20 -14.55 6.78
N PHE A 105 -3.40 -15.52 7.23
CA PHE A 105 -2.99 -16.65 6.37
C PHE A 105 -4.16 -17.62 6.09
N ASP A 106 -5.37 -17.25 6.50
CA ASP A 106 -6.58 -17.80 5.91
C ASP A 106 -6.65 -17.34 4.45
N LEU A 107 -6.27 -18.24 3.54
CA LEU A 107 -6.25 -18.04 2.09
C LEU A 107 -7.62 -17.58 1.57
N ASP A 108 -8.70 -17.91 2.28
CA ASP A 108 -10.09 -17.56 1.96
C ASP A 108 -10.50 -16.18 2.48
N ALA A 109 -9.77 -15.60 3.45
CA ALA A 109 -10.08 -14.31 4.09
C ALA A 109 -9.28 -13.11 3.54
N GLY A 110 -8.69 -13.26 2.35
CA GLY A 110 -8.02 -12.16 1.64
C GLY A 110 -6.51 -12.33 1.42
N GLY A 111 -5.89 -13.40 1.93
CA GLY A 111 -4.47 -13.68 1.67
C GLY A 111 -4.15 -13.83 0.17
N CYS A 112 -5.01 -14.53 -0.59
CA CYS A 112 -4.86 -14.67 -2.04
C CYS A 112 -4.94 -13.35 -2.83
N ARG A 113 -5.59 -12.31 -2.27
CA ARG A 113 -5.76 -11.02 -2.95
C ARG A 113 -4.43 -10.31 -3.17
N TRP A 114 -3.49 -10.48 -2.25
CA TRP A 114 -2.20 -9.78 -2.23
C TRP A 114 -1.04 -10.66 -2.69
N LEU A 115 -1.27 -11.97 -2.85
CA LEU A 115 -0.26 -12.90 -3.35
C LEU A 115 0.39 -12.42 -4.68
N PRO A 116 -0.36 -11.92 -5.68
CA PRO A 116 0.27 -11.41 -6.90
C PRO A 116 1.21 -10.22 -6.67
N TYR A 117 0.95 -9.39 -5.65
CA TYR A 117 1.83 -8.28 -5.30
C TYR A 117 3.16 -8.80 -4.76
N SER A 118 3.12 -9.71 -3.78
CA SER A 118 4.32 -10.30 -3.19
C SER A 118 5.12 -11.10 -4.22
N GLU A 119 4.46 -11.94 -5.02
CA GLU A 119 5.12 -12.73 -6.08
C GLU A 119 5.82 -11.83 -7.10
N THR A 120 5.16 -10.74 -7.54
CA THR A 120 5.76 -9.80 -8.50
C THR A 120 6.99 -9.09 -7.92
N LEU A 121 6.94 -8.71 -6.64
CA LEU A 121 8.10 -8.09 -5.97
C LEU A 121 9.23 -9.10 -5.72
N ASP A 122 8.90 -10.36 -5.40
CA ASP A 122 9.89 -11.43 -5.27
C ASP A 122 10.65 -11.64 -6.58
N GLU A 123 9.95 -11.67 -7.71
CA GLU A 123 10.55 -11.76 -9.04
C GLU A 123 11.44 -10.55 -9.34
N PHE A 124 10.98 -9.34 -9.00
CA PHE A 124 11.75 -8.11 -9.16
C PHE A 124 13.06 -8.13 -8.35
N PHE A 125 13.00 -8.47 -7.06
CA PHE A 125 14.20 -8.55 -6.22
C PHE A 125 15.12 -9.68 -6.68
N LEU A 126 14.58 -10.84 -7.06
CA LEU A 126 15.36 -11.95 -7.60
C LEU A 126 16.09 -11.55 -8.90
N ARG A 127 15.44 -10.80 -9.78
CA ARG A 127 16.05 -10.24 -10.99
C ARG A 127 17.19 -9.28 -10.62
N GLY A 128 16.95 -8.36 -9.70
CA GLY A 128 18.00 -7.44 -9.23
C GLY A 128 19.19 -8.14 -8.56
N GLN A 129 18.95 -9.26 -7.85
CA GLN A 129 19.99 -10.13 -7.31
C GLN A 129 20.82 -10.81 -8.42
N LYS A 130 20.16 -11.34 -9.45
CA LYS A 130 20.85 -11.93 -10.63
C LYS A 130 21.70 -10.90 -11.39
N LEU A 131 21.29 -9.63 -11.37
CA LEU A 131 22.04 -8.51 -11.92
C LEU A 131 23.14 -7.95 -10.99
N GLY A 132 23.24 -8.47 -9.76
CA GLY A 132 24.23 -8.04 -8.77
C GLY A 132 23.94 -6.70 -8.09
N VAL A 133 22.72 -6.16 -8.25
CA VAL A 133 22.31 -4.88 -7.64
C VAL A 133 21.92 -5.05 -6.18
N PHE A 134 21.12 -6.08 -5.88
CA PHE A 134 20.72 -6.42 -4.52
C PHE A 134 21.59 -7.54 -3.95
N ARG A 135 21.81 -7.50 -2.63
CA ARG A 135 22.56 -8.52 -1.89
C ARG A 135 21.83 -9.87 -1.93
N ILE A 136 22.59 -10.96 -1.88
CA ILE A 136 22.06 -12.33 -2.05
C ILE A 136 21.97 -13.12 -0.74
N ASP A 137 22.58 -12.62 0.33
CA ASP A 137 22.49 -13.23 1.66
C ASP A 137 21.13 -12.99 2.34
N ILE A 138 20.35 -12.04 1.81
CA ILE A 138 18.92 -11.88 2.14
C ILE A 138 18.11 -12.36 0.94
N GLY A 139 17.24 -13.35 1.12
CA GLY A 139 16.41 -13.87 0.03
C GLY A 139 15.43 -12.83 -0.51
N ALA A 140 15.08 -12.92 -1.81
CA ALA A 140 14.14 -12.01 -2.46
C ALA A 140 12.79 -11.87 -1.70
N PRO A 141 12.15 -12.95 -1.21
CA PRO A 141 10.94 -12.82 -0.38
C PRO A 141 11.13 -12.00 0.89
N ALA A 142 12.29 -12.12 1.54
CA ALA A 142 12.59 -11.31 2.72
C ALA A 142 12.79 -9.83 2.37
N LEU A 143 13.39 -9.52 1.21
CA LEU A 143 13.50 -8.14 0.71
C LEU A 143 12.12 -7.54 0.43
N THR A 144 11.19 -8.31 -0.14
CA THR A 144 9.79 -7.91 -0.35
C THR A 144 9.09 -7.55 0.96
N GLU A 145 9.22 -8.41 1.99
CA GLU A 145 8.58 -8.17 3.30
C GLU A 145 9.19 -6.95 4.01
N ILE A 146 10.51 -6.78 3.95
CA ILE A 146 11.20 -5.61 4.52
C ILE A 146 10.76 -4.34 3.81
N PHE A 147 10.73 -4.34 2.47
CA PHE A 147 10.31 -3.21 1.66
C PHE A 147 8.86 -2.80 2.00
N SER A 148 7.95 -3.76 1.96
CA SER A 148 6.53 -3.54 2.25
C SER A 148 6.34 -3.00 3.67
N SER A 149 6.98 -3.62 4.66
CA SER A 149 6.93 -3.18 6.05
C SER A 149 7.43 -1.75 6.27
N LEU A 150 8.50 -1.36 5.57
CA LEU A 150 9.06 -0.01 5.63
C LEU A 150 8.07 1.02 5.08
N ILE A 151 7.47 0.75 3.91
CA ILE A 151 6.47 1.60 3.27
C ILE A 151 5.26 1.79 4.18
N PHE A 152 4.61 0.69 4.60
CA PHE A 152 3.41 0.74 5.43
C PHE A 152 3.69 1.39 6.79
N GLY A 153 4.81 1.04 7.42
CA GLY A 153 5.21 1.57 8.72
C GLY A 153 5.45 3.09 8.70
N LEU A 154 6.09 3.60 7.65
CA LEU A 154 6.37 5.05 7.52
C LEU A 154 5.12 5.84 7.12
N VAL A 155 4.26 5.27 6.28
CA VAL A 155 2.95 5.85 5.95
C VAL A 155 2.06 5.98 7.21
N ASP A 156 1.98 4.94 8.04
CA ASP A 156 1.23 5.04 9.30
C ASP A 156 1.93 5.96 10.33
N ALA A 157 3.26 6.05 10.33
CA ALA A 157 3.98 7.02 11.16
C ALA A 157 3.72 8.48 10.73
N GLU A 158 3.62 8.76 9.43
CA GLU A 158 3.22 10.06 8.87
C GLU A 158 1.81 10.42 9.28
N ARG A 159 0.84 9.50 9.14
CA ARG A 159 -0.53 9.70 9.59
C ARG A 159 -0.63 10.06 11.07
N ARG A 160 0.15 9.38 11.93
CA ARG A 160 0.21 9.66 13.38
C ARG A 160 0.98 10.94 13.72
N GLY A 161 1.48 11.68 12.72
CA GLY A 161 2.25 12.91 12.90
C GLY A 161 3.63 12.70 13.50
N ARG A 162 4.16 11.46 13.50
CA ARG A 162 5.50 11.17 14.02
C ARG A 162 6.61 11.45 13.02
N ILE A 163 6.29 11.46 11.73
CA ILE A 163 7.23 11.69 10.64
C ILE A 163 6.61 12.72 9.69
N ALA A 164 7.44 13.61 9.15
CA ALA A 164 7.01 14.57 8.16
C ALA A 164 6.81 13.90 6.80
N ARG A 165 5.77 14.31 6.06
CA ARG A 165 5.56 13.86 4.68
C ARG A 165 6.72 14.24 3.75
N ALA A 166 7.28 15.44 3.96
CA ALA A 166 8.37 15.95 3.14
C ALA A 166 9.63 15.09 3.33
N GLY A 167 10.19 14.62 2.21
CA GLY A 167 11.40 13.78 2.21
C GLY A 167 11.18 12.30 2.54
N MET A 168 9.93 11.86 2.74
CA MET A 168 9.65 10.46 3.10
C MET A 168 10.09 9.47 2.02
N ALA A 169 9.92 9.79 0.73
CA ALA A 169 10.39 8.96 -0.37
C ALA A 169 11.91 8.72 -0.31
N ALA A 170 12.68 9.80 -0.20
CA ALA A 170 14.13 9.73 -0.08
C ALA A 170 14.58 8.97 1.18
N LEU A 171 13.88 9.14 2.30
CA LEU A 171 14.15 8.40 3.54
C LEU A 171 13.96 6.88 3.34
N ILE A 172 12.84 6.48 2.74
CA ILE A 172 12.53 5.07 2.44
C ILE A 172 13.61 4.49 1.53
N GLU A 173 13.88 5.18 0.43
CA GLU A 173 14.82 4.73 -0.60
C GLU A 173 16.23 4.56 -0.03
N GLN A 174 16.75 5.59 0.66
CA GLN A 174 18.08 5.54 1.27
C GLN A 174 18.20 4.44 2.32
N PHE A 175 17.23 4.34 3.24
CA PHE A 175 17.29 3.33 4.30
C PHE A 175 17.21 1.91 3.73
N PHE A 176 16.32 1.68 2.78
CA PHE A 176 16.16 0.39 2.14
C PHE A 176 17.42 0.00 1.34
N LEU A 177 17.92 0.89 0.47
CA LEU A 177 19.10 0.59 -0.36
C LEU A 177 20.36 0.37 0.45
N ASN A 178 20.59 1.11 1.56
CA ASN A 178 21.73 0.87 2.44
C ASN A 178 21.71 -0.53 3.11
N GLY A 179 20.52 -1.12 3.25
CA GLY A 179 20.35 -2.48 3.75
C GLY A 179 20.32 -3.56 2.66
N ALA A 180 19.79 -3.23 1.49
CA ALA A 180 19.43 -4.17 0.42
C ALA A 180 20.45 -4.23 -0.73
N CYS A 181 21.23 -3.17 -0.97
CA CYS A 181 22.27 -3.20 -1.99
C CYS A 181 23.44 -4.07 -1.57
N ASN A 182 24.09 -4.66 -2.57
CA ASN A 182 25.32 -5.40 -2.34
C ASN A 182 26.41 -4.41 -1.91
N TYR A 183 27.09 -4.68 -0.80
CA TYR A 183 28.30 -3.92 -0.46
C TYR A 183 29.38 -4.34 -1.46
N GLN A 184 29.69 -3.48 -2.44
CA GLN A 184 30.98 -3.57 -3.10
C GLN A 184 32.02 -3.14 -2.08
N THR A 185 32.66 -4.15 -1.45
CA THR A 185 34.01 -4.02 -0.91
C THR A 185 34.97 -4.59 -1.93
#